data_AF-A0A652L5C2-F1
#
_entry.id   AF-A0A652L5C2-F1
#
_cell.length_a   1.000
_cell.length_b   1.000
_cell.length_c   1.000
_cell.angle_alpha   90.00
_cell.angle_beta   90.00
_cell.angle_gamma   90.00
#
_symmetry.space_group_name_H-M   'P 1'
#
loop_
_entity.id
_entity.type
_entity.pdbx_description
1 polymer ?
#
loop_
_entity_poly.entity_id
_entity_poly.type
_entity_poly.pdbx_seq_one_letter_code
_entity_poly.pdbx_strand_id
1 'polypeptide(L)' 'MTTTEAAEVTPETSEPADHDHGVHGYHKQKDEHLKRLRRIEGQIRGLQRMVDEDVYCIDILTQVSASTKALQ' A
#
# COMPACT_ATOMS: atom_id res chain seq x y z
N MET A 1 38.38 7.77 48.21
CA MET A 1 37.35 8.78 48.55
C MET A 1 36.69 9.16 47.24
N THR A 2 35.58 8.48 46.90
CA THR A 2 34.21 9.07 46.79
C THR A 2 34.09 9.94 45.52
N THR A 3 33.24 9.68 44.52
CA THR A 3 31.96 8.94 44.49
C THR A 3 31.56 8.62 43.04
N THR A 4 30.84 7.51 42.86
CA THR A 4 30.00 7.13 41.71
C THR A 4 28.74 8.03 41.60
N GLU A 5 27.96 7.85 40.51
CA GLU A 5 26.59 8.32 40.17
C GLU A 5 26.51 9.54 39.22
N ALA A 6 25.64 9.59 38.22
CA ALA A 6 24.56 8.69 37.79
C ALA A 6 24.35 8.87 36.28
N ALA A 7 24.18 7.76 35.57
CA ALA A 7 23.57 7.76 34.25
C ALA A 7 22.06 7.91 34.46
N GLU A 8 21.49 9.01 34.00
CA GLU A 8 20.05 9.21 33.98
C GLU A 8 19.50 8.68 32.65
N VAL A 9 19.10 7.41 32.66
CA VAL A 9 18.05 6.92 31.77
C VAL A 9 16.74 7.23 32.47
N THR A 10 15.92 8.09 31.85
CA THR A 10 14.48 8.00 32.02
C THR A 10 13.82 7.91 30.64
N PRO A 11 12.88 6.96 30.47
CA PRO A 11 12.20 6.71 29.22
C PRO A 11 10.93 7.56 29.19
N GLU A 12 10.86 8.56 28.33
CA GLU A 12 9.60 9.27 28.11
C GLU A 12 9.13 9.08 26.68
N THR A 13 8.20 8.13 26.59
CA THR A 13 6.94 8.26 25.86
C THR A 13 7.08 8.37 24.35
N SER A 14 6.80 7.24 23.71
CA SER A 14 6.22 7.18 22.37
C SER A 14 4.99 8.09 22.32
N GLU A 15 5.21 9.36 21.95
CA GLU A 15 4.14 10.24 21.53
C GLU A 15 3.50 9.58 20.30
N PRO A 16 2.20 9.25 20.31
CA PRO A 16 1.51 9.08 19.05
C PRO A 16 1.57 10.48 18.44
N ALA A 17 2.39 10.65 17.40
CA ALA A 17 2.26 11.78 16.51
C ALA A 17 0.86 11.66 15.89
N ASP A 18 -0.12 12.19 16.61
CA ASP A 18 -1.44 12.53 16.16
C ASP A 18 -1.24 13.62 15.12
N HIS A 19 -0.77 13.19 13.95
CA HIS A 19 -0.82 14.01 12.77
C HIS A 19 -2.30 14.13 12.43
N ASP A 20 -2.90 15.14 13.05
CA ASP A 20 -4.02 15.92 12.53
C ASP A 20 -3.67 16.38 11.10
N HIS A 21 -3.74 15.43 10.16
CA HIS A 21 -3.69 15.71 8.75
C HIS A 21 -5.07 16.26 8.39
N GLY A 22 -5.20 17.56 8.62
CA GLY A 22 -6.33 18.38 8.22
C GLY A 22 -6.87 17.89 6.89
N VAL A 23 -8.08 17.35 6.97
CA VAL A 23 -8.96 16.80 5.92
C VAL A 23 -8.47 17.15 4.51
N HIS A 24 -7.49 16.41 3.99
CA HIS A 24 -7.20 16.44 2.57
C HIS A 24 -8.49 15.99 1.87
N GLY A 25 -9.01 16.74 0.90
CA GLY A 25 -10.22 16.35 0.15
C GLY A 25 -10.14 14.93 -0.45
N TYR A 26 -8.93 14.38 -0.52
CA TYR A 26 -8.62 12.99 -0.85
C TYR A 26 -9.08 11.96 0.19
N HIS A 27 -9.29 12.30 1.46
CA HIS A 27 -9.66 11.32 2.49
C HIS A 27 -11.02 10.65 2.21
N LYS A 28 -11.96 11.38 1.60
CA LYS A 28 -13.28 10.83 1.23
C LYS A 28 -13.22 9.83 0.07
N GLN A 29 -12.20 9.93 -0.80
CA GLN A 29 -12.02 9.08 -1.99
C GLN A 29 -10.84 8.13 -1.85
N LYS A 30 -10.03 8.27 -0.79
CA LYS A 30 -8.85 7.43 -0.50
C LYS A 30 -9.23 5.97 -0.46
N ASP A 31 -10.30 5.62 0.25
CA ASP A 31 -10.77 4.24 0.35
C ASP A 31 -11.25 3.69 -1.00
N GLU A 32 -11.88 4.53 -1.83
CA GLU A 32 -12.31 4.17 -3.18
C GLU A 32 -11.11 3.92 -4.11
N HIS A 33 -10.14 4.83 -4.09
CA HIS A 33 -8.91 4.70 -4.87
C HIS A 33 -8.11 3.46 -4.42
N LEU A 34 -7.96 3.24 -3.11
CA LEU A 34 -7.32 2.03 -2.57
C LEU A 34 -8.07 0.76 -2.99
N LYS A 35 -9.41 0.78 -2.99
CA LYS A 35 -10.23 -0.35 -3.46
C LYS A 35 -10.02 -0.63 -4.96
N ARG A 36 -9.93 0.42 -5.79
CA ARG A 36 -9.61 0.30 -7.23
C ARG A 36 -8.22 -0.29 -7.43
N LEU A 37 -7.21 0.20 -6.72
CA LEU A 37 -5.83 -0.29 -6.78
C LEU A 37 -5.72 -1.77 -6.35
N ARG A 38 -6.40 -2.18 -5.27
CA ARG A 38 -6.44 -3.59 -4.84
C ARG A 38 -7.05 -4.52 -5.90
N ARG A 39 -8.06 -4.05 -6.64
CA ARG A 39 -8.63 -4.82 -7.76
C ARG A 39 -7.62 -4.97 -8.90
N ILE A 40 -6.95 -3.88 -9.27
CA ILE A 40 -5.93 -3.90 -10.33
C ILE A 40 -4.79 -4.84 -9.97
N GLU A 41 -4.31 -4.79 -8.73
CA GLU A 41 -3.30 -5.73 -8.22
C GLU A 41 -3.74 -7.20 -8.36
N GLY A 42 -5.02 -7.49 -8.10
CA GLY A 42 -5.61 -8.80 -8.36
C GLY A 42 -5.58 -9.20 -9.84
N GLN A 43 -5.83 -8.26 -10.75
CA GLN A 43 -5.74 -8.48 -12.20
C GLN A 43 -4.29 -8.79 -12.62
N ILE A 44 -3.30 -8.07 -12.09
CA ILE A 44 -1.88 -8.33 -12.39
C ILE A 44 -1.44 -9.69 -11.89
N ARG A 45 -1.84 -10.10 -10.67
CA ARG A 45 -1.63 -11.47 -10.19
C ARG A 45 -2.30 -12.52 -11.08
N GLY A 46 -3.45 -12.20 -11.66
CA GLY A 46 -4.12 -13.05 -12.65
C GLY A 46 -3.30 -13.22 -13.91
N LEU A 47 -2.76 -12.13 -14.46
CA LEU A 47 -1.88 -12.16 -15.63
C LEU A 47 -0.64 -13.03 -15.39
N GLN A 48 -0.02 -12.96 -14.20
CA GLN A 48 1.11 -13.81 -13.86
C GLN A 48 0.76 -15.31 -13.94
N ARG A 49 -0.41 -15.71 -13.39
CA ARG A 49 -0.89 -17.10 -13.50
C ARG A 49 -1.20 -17.50 -14.94
N MET A 50 -1.81 -16.61 -15.72
CA MET A 50 -2.09 -16.90 -17.13
C MET A 50 -0.80 -17.15 -17.94
N VAL A 51 0.28 -16.45 -17.62
CA VAL A 51 1.59 -16.69 -18.24
C VAL A 51 2.21 -18.01 -17.75
N ASP A 52 2.12 -18.30 -16.44
CA ASP A 52 2.62 -19.54 -15.85
C ASP A 52 1.89 -20.79 -16.38
N GLU A 53 0.60 -20.64 -16.70
CA GLU A 53 -0.27 -21.68 -17.26
C GLU A 53 -0.23 -21.75 -18.81
N ASP A 54 0.67 -21.02 -19.46
CA ASP A 54 0.80 -20.96 -20.93
C ASP A 54 -0.54 -20.63 -21.66
N VAL A 55 -1.36 -19.76 -21.06
CA VAL A 55 -2.64 -19.33 -21.63
C VAL A 55 -2.43 -18.63 -22.98
N TYR A 56 -3.40 -18.78 -23.88
CA TYR A 56 -3.35 -18.20 -25.20
C TYR A 56 -3.11 -16.69 -25.17
N CYS A 57 -2.15 -16.24 -25.98
CA CYS A 57 -1.65 -14.86 -25.93
C CYS A 57 -2.74 -13.81 -26.15
N ILE A 58 -3.77 -14.11 -26.95
CA ILE A 58 -4.89 -13.18 -27.19
C ILE A 58 -5.74 -12.98 -25.92
N ASP A 59 -5.90 -14.01 -25.10
CA ASP A 59 -6.62 -13.92 -23.83
C ASP A 59 -5.83 -13.09 -22.81
N ILE A 60 -4.51 -13.27 -22.79
CA ILE A 60 -3.59 -12.43 -21.99
C ILE A 60 -3.70 -10.97 -22.43
N LEU A 61 -3.67 -10.67 -23.73
CA LEU A 61 -3.78 -9.30 -24.26
C LEU A 61 -5.13 -8.64 -23.93
N THR A 62 -6.21 -9.43 -23.96
CA THR A 62 -7.54 -8.98 -23.53
C THR A 62 -7.51 -8.53 -22.06
N GLN A 63 -6.88 -9.32 -21.20
CA GLN A 63 -6.80 -9.05 -19.77
C GLN A 63 -5.84 -7.90 -19.43
N VAL A 64 -4.75 -7.74 -20.19
CA VAL A 64 -3.88 -6.55 -20.11
C VAL A 64 -4.67 -5.29 -20.44
N SER A 65 -5.47 -5.31 -21.52
CA SER A 65 -6.30 -4.18 -21.94
C SER A 65 -7.37 -3.81 -20.89
N ALA A 66 -7.94 -4.80 -20.23
CA ALA A 66 -8.85 -4.57 -19.11
C ALA A 66 -8.14 -3.92 -17.90
N SER A 67 -6.89 -4.32 -17.63
CA SER A 67 -6.08 -3.79 -16.53
C SER A 67 -5.63 -2.35 -16.79
N THR A 68 -5.25 -2.03 -18.03
CA THR A 68 -4.88 -0.65 -18.43
C THR A 68 -6.11 0.27 -18.40
N LYS A 69 -7.27 -0.19 -18.87
CA LYS A 69 -8.54 0.55 -18.74
C LYS A 69 -8.94 0.75 -17.28
N ALA A 70 -8.63 -0.20 -16.42
CA ALA A 70 -8.85 -0.05 -14.98
C ALA A 70 -7.90 0.96 -14.33
N LEU A 71 -6.80 1.35 -14.98
CA LEU A 71 -5.87 2.40 -14.50
C LEU A 71 -6.22 3.80 -15.02
N GLN A 72 -6.71 3.91 -16.26
CA GLN A 72 -7.16 5.17 -16.88
C GLN A 72 -8.44 5.69 -16.26
#